data_AF-K1T0H6-F1
#
_entry.id   AF-K1T0H6-F1
#
_cell.length_a   1.000
_cell.length_b   1.000
_cell.length_c   1.000
_cell.angle_alpha   90.00
_cell.angle_beta   90.00
_cell.angle_gamma   90.00
#
_symmetry.space_group_name_H-M   'P 1'
#
loop_
_entity.id
_entity.type
_entity.pdbx_description
1 polymer ?
#
loop_
_entity_poly.entity_id
_entity_poly.type
_entity_poly.pdbx_seq_one_letter_code
_entity_poly.pdbx_strand_id
1 'polypeptide(L)'
;DIAYYRNKRHRDVNPADIAIYMLGADHHGYIGRMMAMCEAFGDKPGGNMQILIGQLVNVMKDGKAVRMSKRAGNVVTIDDLTDAIGVDASRYSLARTDYNSPVDIDLNLLASHSNENPVYYVQYAHARSCNVDRNAAAAGITYEGADVSLLDTTADGEVLAALAQWPALLREAGDLRAPHRVAHYLEDLAATYHKWYNVERV
;
A
#
# COMPACT_ATOMS: atom_id res chain seq x y z
N ASP A 1 -26.85 -3.01 8.48
CA ASP A 1 -25.88 -2.37 9.40
C ASP A 1 -26.13 -2.66 10.87
N ILE A 2 -27.31 -2.31 11.42
CA ILE A 2 -27.62 -2.47 12.86
C ILE A 2 -27.40 -3.89 13.42
N ALA A 3 -28.10 -4.89 12.89
CA ALA A 3 -27.97 -6.27 13.37
C ALA A 3 -26.55 -6.82 13.17
N TYR A 4 -25.90 -6.44 12.07
CA TYR A 4 -24.54 -6.86 11.75
C TYR A 4 -23.52 -6.29 12.74
N TYR A 5 -23.59 -4.99 13.04
CA TYR A 5 -22.71 -4.35 14.01
C TYR A 5 -22.87 -4.97 15.40
N ARG A 6 -24.12 -5.12 15.87
CA ARG A 6 -24.42 -5.77 17.15
C ARG A 6 -23.83 -7.17 17.22
N ASN A 7 -24.01 -7.99 16.18
CA ASN A 7 -23.42 -9.32 16.16
C ASN A 7 -21.89 -9.28 16.15
N LYS A 8 -21.27 -8.41 15.35
CA LYS A 8 -19.81 -8.33 15.25
C LYS A 8 -19.13 -7.92 16.56
N ARG A 9 -19.78 -7.05 17.33
CA ARG A 9 -19.30 -6.58 18.64
C ARG A 9 -19.60 -7.52 19.80
N HIS A 10 -20.74 -8.22 19.77
CA HIS A 10 -21.26 -8.94 20.93
C HIS A 10 -21.48 -10.45 20.71
N ARG A 11 -20.95 -11.04 19.64
CA ARG A 11 -20.97 -12.50 19.46
C ARG A 11 -20.08 -13.20 20.48
N ASP A 12 -20.51 -14.39 20.90
CA ASP A 12 -19.83 -15.17 21.93
C ASP A 12 -18.42 -15.61 21.52
N VAL A 13 -18.21 -15.85 20.22
CA VAL A 13 -16.93 -16.31 19.66
C VAL A 13 -16.28 -15.20 18.85
N ASN A 14 -15.07 -14.80 19.25
CA ASN A 14 -14.25 -13.78 18.59
C ASN A 14 -14.99 -12.44 18.37
N PRO A 15 -15.55 -11.79 19.41
CA PRO A 15 -16.08 -10.44 19.28
C PRO A 15 -14.97 -9.49 18.82
N ALA A 16 -15.30 -8.56 17.93
CA ALA A 16 -14.32 -7.60 17.44
C ALA A 16 -14.22 -6.40 18.38
N ASP A 17 -13.08 -6.13 19.02
CA ASP A 17 -12.89 -4.93 19.86
C ASP A 17 -13.11 -3.63 19.08
N ILE A 18 -12.68 -3.65 17.81
CA ILE A 18 -12.80 -2.55 16.85
C ILE A 18 -13.39 -3.11 15.55
N ALA A 19 -14.50 -2.52 15.09
CA ALA A 19 -15.11 -2.76 13.80
C ALA A 19 -14.77 -1.60 12.84
N ILE A 20 -13.94 -1.88 11.84
CA ILE A 20 -13.54 -0.93 10.80
C ILE A 20 -14.39 -1.17 9.56
N TYR A 21 -15.03 -0.12 9.06
CA TYR A 21 -15.84 -0.12 7.85
C TYR A 21 -15.16 0.74 6.79
N MET A 22 -14.89 0.18 5.61
CA MET A 22 -14.46 0.93 4.43
C MET A 22 -15.68 1.12 3.53
N LEU A 23 -16.14 2.36 3.36
CA LEU A 23 -17.30 2.71 2.53
C LEU A 23 -16.86 3.59 1.35
N GLY A 24 -17.67 3.63 0.30
CA GLY A 24 -17.45 4.55 -0.83
C GLY A 24 -17.89 5.98 -0.52
N ALA A 25 -17.41 6.95 -1.30
CA ALA A 25 -17.74 8.36 -1.18
C ALA A 25 -19.24 8.67 -1.26
N ASP A 26 -20.03 7.84 -1.93
CA ASP A 26 -21.49 7.94 -2.00
C ASP A 26 -22.20 7.64 -0.65
N HIS A 27 -21.48 7.06 0.30
CA HIS A 27 -22.00 6.68 1.62
C HIS A 27 -21.68 7.69 2.74
N HIS A 28 -21.14 8.88 2.43
CA HIS A 28 -20.84 9.91 3.45
C HIS A 28 -22.03 10.22 4.37
N GLY A 29 -23.25 10.28 3.82
CA GLY A 29 -24.47 10.53 4.60
C GLY A 29 -24.79 9.45 5.64
N TYR A 30 -24.16 8.27 5.57
CA TYR A 30 -24.40 7.17 6.50
C TYR A 30 -23.57 7.29 7.78
N ILE A 31 -22.53 8.12 7.78
CA ILE A 31 -21.60 8.23 8.92
C ILE A 31 -22.37 8.60 10.20
N GLY A 32 -23.15 9.68 10.18
CA GLY A 32 -23.86 10.15 11.38
C GLY A 32 -24.78 9.10 11.99
N ARG A 33 -25.59 8.42 11.16
CA ARG A 33 -26.51 7.37 11.65
C ARG A 33 -25.78 6.12 12.15
N MET A 34 -24.63 5.77 11.57
CA MET A 34 -23.84 4.63 12.03
C MET A 34 -23.11 4.95 13.35
N MET A 35 -22.61 6.18 13.51
CA MET A 35 -22.03 6.63 14.78
C MET A 35 -23.09 6.67 15.89
N ALA A 36 -24.29 7.20 15.62
CA ALA A 36 -25.39 7.17 16.60
C ALA A 36 -25.81 5.73 16.97
N MET A 37 -25.82 4.81 16.00
CA MET A 37 -26.07 3.39 16.24
C MET A 37 -24.97 2.75 17.12
N CYS A 38 -23.70 3.11 16.92
CA CYS A 38 -22.60 2.68 17.77
C CYS A 38 -22.83 3.08 19.24
N GLU A 39 -23.15 4.36 19.47
CA GLU A 39 -23.46 4.87 20.82
C GLU A 39 -24.68 4.19 21.44
N ALA A 40 -25.72 3.92 20.65
CA ALA A 40 -26.94 3.26 21.13
C ALA A 40 -26.69 1.82 21.65
N PHE A 41 -25.62 1.17 21.20
CA PHE A 41 -25.18 -0.13 21.71
C PHE A 41 -24.17 -0.03 22.88
N GLY A 42 -23.89 1.18 23.38
CA GLY A 42 -22.97 1.43 24.49
C GLY A 42 -21.49 1.46 24.09
N ASP A 43 -21.21 1.49 22.79
CA ASP A 43 -19.85 1.54 22.24
C ASP A 43 -19.41 2.98 21.94
N LYS A 44 -18.09 3.18 21.75
CA LYS A 44 -17.49 4.49 21.45
C LYS A 44 -17.31 4.71 19.94
N PRO A 45 -17.98 5.72 19.31
CA PRO A 45 -17.69 6.14 17.94
C PRO A 45 -16.24 6.56 17.75
N GLY A 46 -15.64 6.20 16.61
CA GLY A 46 -14.21 6.40 16.33
C GLY A 46 -13.27 5.48 17.13
N GLY A 47 -13.76 4.82 18.19
CA GLY A 47 -13.05 3.81 18.97
C GLY A 47 -13.43 2.41 18.51
N ASN A 48 -14.58 1.93 18.99
CA ASN A 48 -15.10 0.59 18.69
C ASN A 48 -15.68 0.49 17.27
N MET A 49 -16.21 1.58 16.73
CA MET A 49 -16.58 1.69 15.31
C MET A 49 -15.75 2.75 14.62
N GLN A 50 -15.02 2.36 13.59
CA GLN A 50 -14.27 3.26 12.72
C GLN A 50 -14.87 3.19 11.32
N ILE A 51 -15.11 4.34 10.68
CA ILE A 51 -15.60 4.42 9.30
C ILE A 51 -14.55 5.18 8.49
N LEU A 52 -14.02 4.51 7.48
CA LEU A 52 -13.09 5.05 6.48
C LEU A 52 -13.87 5.25 5.19
N ILE A 53 -13.64 6.37 4.51
CA ILE A 53 -14.35 6.70 3.26
C ILE A 53 -13.38 6.73 2.10
N GLY A 54 -13.45 5.69 1.26
CA GLY A 54 -12.75 5.61 -0.02
C GLY A 54 -13.32 6.61 -1.02
N GLN A 55 -12.46 7.42 -1.63
CA GLN A 55 -12.84 8.33 -2.71
C GLN A 55 -12.92 7.62 -4.06
N LEU A 56 -13.37 8.35 -5.07
CA LEU A 56 -13.53 7.83 -6.43
C LEU A 56 -12.19 7.48 -7.08
N VAL A 57 -12.19 6.37 -7.80
CA VAL A 57 -11.09 5.89 -8.64
C VAL A 57 -11.45 6.16 -10.09
N ASN A 58 -10.56 6.84 -10.81
CA ASN A 58 -10.63 6.97 -12.26
C ASN A 58 -9.57 6.09 -12.91
N VAL A 59 -9.89 5.55 -14.09
CA VAL A 59 -8.92 4.81 -14.90
C VAL A 59 -8.59 5.65 -16.12
N MET A 60 -7.30 5.83 -16.36
CA MET A 60 -6.74 6.67 -17.41
C MET A 60 -5.96 5.80 -18.39
N LYS A 61 -6.12 6.07 -19.69
CA LYS A 61 -5.34 5.46 -20.77
C LYS A 61 -4.99 6.52 -21.79
N ASP A 62 -3.72 6.59 -22.20
CA ASP A 62 -3.22 7.59 -23.16
C ASP A 62 -3.58 9.04 -22.75
N GLY A 63 -3.47 9.34 -21.44
CA GLY A 63 -3.80 10.65 -20.87
C GLY A 63 -5.29 11.00 -20.89
N LYS A 64 -6.18 10.06 -21.19
CA LYS A 64 -7.64 10.26 -21.26
C LYS A 64 -8.36 9.32 -20.31
N ALA A 65 -9.42 9.82 -19.68
CA ALA A 65 -10.29 8.99 -18.87
C ALA A 65 -10.94 7.88 -19.73
N VAL A 66 -10.79 6.63 -19.28
CA VAL A 66 -11.48 5.50 -19.85
C VAL A 66 -12.97 5.68 -19.55
N ARG A 67 -13.79 5.87 -20.60
CA ARG A 67 -15.21 6.18 -20.42
C ARG A 67 -15.96 4.99 -19.82
N MET A 68 -16.42 5.14 -18.58
CA MET A 68 -17.42 4.26 -17.99
C MET A 68 -18.80 4.56 -18.60
N SER A 69 -19.28 3.69 -19.48
CA SER A 69 -20.58 3.83 -20.11
C SER A 69 -21.56 2.79 -19.58
N LYS A 70 -22.42 3.20 -18.63
CA LYS A 70 -23.57 2.39 -18.17
C LYS A 70 -24.58 2.08 -19.28
N ARG A 71 -24.61 2.86 -20.37
CA ARG A 71 -25.57 2.70 -21.49
C ARG A 71 -25.01 1.87 -22.66
N ALA A 72 -23.69 1.71 -22.75
CA ALA A 72 -23.04 0.94 -23.81
C ALA A 72 -22.47 -0.40 -23.33
N GLY A 73 -22.67 -0.77 -22.06
CA GLY A 73 -22.14 -2.02 -21.50
C GLY A 73 -20.66 -1.99 -21.10
N ASN A 74 -19.98 -0.85 -21.24
CA ASN A 74 -18.56 -0.71 -20.90
C ASN A 74 -18.40 -0.15 -19.47
N VAL A 75 -18.57 -1.01 -18.47
CA VAL A 75 -18.09 -0.75 -17.10
C VAL A 75 -16.68 -1.31 -17.03
N VAL A 76 -15.70 -0.52 -16.59
CA VAL A 76 -14.37 -1.05 -16.28
C VAL A 76 -14.49 -1.82 -14.98
N THR A 77 -14.28 -3.13 -15.07
CA THR A 77 -14.29 -4.03 -13.93
C THR A 77 -12.91 -4.11 -13.28
N ILE A 78 -12.85 -4.71 -12.10
CA ILE A 78 -11.56 -5.02 -11.49
C ILE A 78 -10.79 -6.04 -12.33
N ASP A 79 -11.49 -6.95 -13.01
CA ASP A 79 -10.89 -7.95 -13.90
C ASP A 79 -10.22 -7.27 -15.10
N ASP A 80 -10.90 -6.29 -15.73
CA ASP A 80 -10.31 -5.50 -16.82
C ASP A 80 -9.04 -4.75 -16.39
N LEU A 81 -9.02 -4.24 -15.15
CA LEU A 81 -7.84 -3.58 -14.59
C LEU A 81 -6.71 -4.60 -14.40
N THR A 82 -6.99 -5.73 -13.78
CA THR A 82 -5.97 -6.76 -13.53
C THR A 82 -5.45 -7.41 -14.80
N ASP A 83 -6.28 -7.56 -15.83
CA ASP A 83 -5.86 -8.07 -17.14
C ASP A 83 -4.95 -7.07 -17.87
N ALA A 84 -5.18 -5.76 -17.68
CA ALA A 84 -4.40 -4.72 -18.34
C ALA A 84 -3.01 -4.50 -17.72
N ILE A 85 -2.90 -4.53 -16.39
CA ILE A 85 -1.65 -4.14 -15.68
C ILE A 85 -1.15 -5.20 -14.69
N GLY A 86 -1.85 -6.32 -14.55
CA GLY A 86 -1.52 -7.36 -13.57
C GLY A 86 -2.09 -7.10 -12.17
N VAL A 87 -2.14 -8.17 -11.38
CA VAL A 87 -2.71 -8.16 -10.01
C VAL A 87 -1.88 -7.28 -9.07
N ASP A 88 -0.55 -7.36 -9.17
CA ASP A 88 0.34 -6.63 -8.26
C ASP A 88 0.25 -5.12 -8.51
N ALA A 89 0.30 -4.68 -9.77
CA ALA A 89 0.18 -3.27 -10.10
C ALA A 89 -1.19 -2.70 -9.69
N SER A 90 -2.27 -3.47 -9.93
CA SER A 90 -3.63 -3.10 -9.51
C SER A 90 -3.76 -2.94 -7.99
N ARG A 91 -3.21 -3.89 -7.22
CA ARG A 91 -3.25 -3.83 -5.75
C ARG A 91 -2.38 -2.70 -5.21
N TYR A 92 -1.17 -2.57 -5.74
CA TYR A 92 -0.21 -1.57 -5.29
C TYR A 92 -0.69 -0.16 -5.62
N SER A 93 -1.28 0.07 -6.79
CA SER A 93 -1.81 1.38 -7.18
C SER A 93 -2.93 1.86 -6.28
N LEU A 94 -3.77 0.95 -5.78
CA LEU A 94 -4.82 1.29 -4.81
C LEU A 94 -4.26 1.45 -3.39
N ALA A 95 -3.37 0.54 -2.98
CA ALA A 95 -2.80 0.54 -1.63
C ALA A 95 -1.88 1.75 -1.38
N ARG A 96 -1.23 2.26 -2.43
CA ARG A 96 -0.32 3.41 -2.34
C ARG A 96 -0.98 4.76 -2.25
N THR A 97 -2.30 4.85 -2.42
CA THR A 97 -3.01 6.11 -2.34
C THR A 97 -3.75 6.20 -1.01
N ASP A 98 -3.76 7.40 -0.43
CA ASP A 98 -4.65 7.67 0.70
C ASP A 98 -6.10 7.38 0.27
N TYR A 99 -6.79 6.53 1.03
CA TYR A 99 -8.17 6.17 0.75
C TYR A 99 -9.07 7.41 0.69
N ASN A 100 -8.72 8.48 1.41
CA ASN A 100 -9.50 9.71 1.44
C ASN A 100 -9.15 10.69 0.31
N SER A 101 -8.33 10.28 -0.66
CA SER A 101 -7.99 11.07 -1.85
C SER A 101 -8.51 10.38 -3.12
N PRO A 102 -9.08 11.14 -4.09
CA PRO A 102 -9.34 10.60 -5.41
C PRO A 102 -8.05 10.10 -6.06
N VAL A 103 -8.15 9.06 -6.88
CA VAL A 103 -6.98 8.47 -7.55
C VAL A 103 -7.23 8.29 -9.03
N ASP A 104 -6.24 8.66 -9.82
CA ASP A 104 -6.19 8.40 -11.26
C ASP A 104 -5.19 7.27 -11.51
N ILE A 105 -5.69 6.12 -11.99
CA ILE A 105 -4.88 4.96 -12.33
C ILE A 105 -4.50 5.06 -13.80
N ASP A 106 -3.24 5.37 -14.08
CA ASP A 106 -2.68 5.38 -15.44
C ASP A 106 -2.26 3.97 -15.86
N LEU A 107 -3.03 3.37 -16.78
CA LEU A 107 -2.77 2.02 -17.28
C LEU A 107 -1.45 1.92 -18.04
N ASN A 108 -1.06 2.95 -18.77
CA ASN A 108 0.17 2.92 -19.56
C ASN A 108 1.38 2.99 -18.64
N LEU A 109 1.33 3.86 -17.63
CA LEU A 109 2.39 3.96 -16.62
C LEU A 109 2.56 2.62 -15.90
N LEU A 110 1.47 2.04 -15.40
CA LEU A 110 1.53 0.83 -14.59
C LEU A 110 1.85 -0.44 -15.38
N ALA A 111 1.60 -0.46 -16.69
CA ALA A 111 2.05 -1.52 -17.59
C ALA A 111 3.53 -1.37 -18.02
N SER A 112 4.15 -0.21 -17.79
CA SER A 112 5.51 0.04 -18.26
C SER A 112 6.58 -0.56 -17.34
N HIS A 113 7.71 -0.97 -17.93
CA HIS A 113 8.92 -1.38 -17.19
C HIS A 113 9.91 -0.22 -17.11
N SER A 114 9.46 0.89 -16.53
CA SER A 114 10.26 2.10 -16.39
C SER A 114 10.36 2.56 -14.95
N ASN A 115 11.35 3.41 -14.64
CA ASN A 115 11.56 3.88 -13.27
C ASN A 115 10.45 4.84 -12.80
N GLU A 116 9.67 5.38 -13.72
CA GLU A 116 8.48 6.19 -13.41
C GLU A 116 7.32 5.34 -12.88
N ASN A 117 7.29 4.03 -13.19
CA ASN A 117 6.30 3.12 -12.63
C ASN A 117 6.69 2.72 -11.19
N PRO A 118 5.94 3.15 -10.16
CA PRO A 118 6.31 2.91 -8.77
C PRO A 118 6.32 1.41 -8.41
N VAL A 119 5.49 0.60 -9.07
CA VAL A 119 5.42 -0.85 -8.85
C VAL A 119 6.70 -1.50 -9.36
N TYR A 120 7.03 -1.22 -10.62
CA TYR A 120 8.24 -1.72 -11.25
C TYR A 120 9.49 -1.26 -10.49
N TYR A 121 9.52 0.00 -10.05
CA TYR A 121 10.65 0.58 -9.33
C TYR A 121 11.00 -0.21 -8.07
N VAL A 122 10.01 -0.50 -7.21
CA VAL A 122 10.21 -1.30 -5.99
C VAL A 122 10.55 -2.75 -6.33
N GLN A 123 9.85 -3.36 -7.29
CA GLN A 123 10.13 -4.74 -7.72
C GLN A 123 11.54 -4.88 -8.28
N TYR A 124 12.04 -3.87 -8.98
CA TYR A 124 13.38 -3.88 -9.57
C TYR A 124 14.47 -3.78 -8.50
N ALA A 125 14.28 -2.94 -7.47
CA ALA A 125 15.17 -2.90 -6.30
C ALA A 125 15.24 -4.27 -5.61
N HIS A 126 14.08 -4.90 -5.37
CA HIS A 126 14.00 -6.25 -4.80
C HIS A 126 14.72 -7.29 -5.68
N ALA A 127 14.45 -7.31 -6.98
CA ALA A 127 15.09 -8.25 -7.90
C ALA A 127 16.62 -8.10 -7.94
N ARG A 128 17.14 -6.87 -7.87
CA ARG A 128 18.59 -6.60 -7.76
C ARG A 128 19.15 -7.14 -6.45
N SER A 129 18.52 -6.85 -5.31
CA SER A 129 18.95 -7.35 -4.01
C SER A 129 18.99 -8.88 -3.98
N CYS A 130 17.94 -9.57 -4.43
CA CYS A 130 17.96 -11.03 -4.54
C CYS A 130 19.06 -11.55 -5.49
N ASN A 131 19.43 -10.77 -6.51
CA ASN A 131 20.51 -11.17 -7.41
C ASN A 131 21.88 -11.08 -6.74
N VAL A 132 22.10 -10.08 -5.88
CA VAL A 132 23.30 -9.98 -5.04
C VAL A 132 23.41 -11.21 -4.14
N ASP A 133 22.35 -11.59 -3.45
CA ASP A 133 22.34 -12.77 -2.57
C ASP A 133 22.67 -14.05 -3.34
N ARG A 134 22.10 -14.23 -4.54
CA ARG A 134 22.42 -15.38 -5.41
C ARG A 134 23.88 -15.38 -5.83
N ASN A 135 24.44 -14.24 -6.20
CA ASN A 135 25.83 -14.12 -6.62
C ASN A 135 26.79 -14.40 -5.45
N ALA A 136 26.50 -13.85 -4.27
CA ALA A 136 27.26 -14.11 -3.06
C ALA A 136 27.26 -15.61 -2.72
N ALA A 137 26.09 -16.25 -2.75
CA ALA A 137 25.96 -17.69 -2.52
C ALA A 137 26.74 -18.52 -3.56
N ALA A 138 26.67 -18.15 -4.85
CA ALA A 138 27.42 -18.83 -5.91
C ALA A 138 28.95 -18.67 -5.77
N ALA A 139 29.40 -17.55 -5.20
CA ALA A 139 30.80 -17.29 -4.89
C ALA A 139 31.24 -17.87 -3.53
N GLY A 140 30.34 -18.49 -2.75
CA GLY A 140 30.63 -18.98 -1.41
C GLY A 140 30.87 -17.87 -0.37
N ILE A 141 30.39 -16.66 -0.64
CA ILE A 141 30.49 -15.50 0.25
C ILE A 141 29.33 -15.56 1.25
N THR A 142 29.63 -15.39 2.53
CA THR A 142 28.64 -15.30 3.61
C THR A 142 28.89 -14.06 4.47
N TYR A 143 27.90 -13.67 5.27
CA TYR A 143 28.04 -12.57 6.23
C TYR A 143 28.73 -13.00 7.53
N GLU A 144 29.03 -14.28 7.72
CA GLU A 144 29.64 -14.78 8.95
C GLU A 144 31.07 -14.24 9.10
N GLY A 145 31.32 -13.52 10.19
CA GLY A 145 32.61 -12.88 10.44
C GLY A 145 32.89 -11.65 9.58
N ALA A 146 31.90 -11.12 8.86
CA ALA A 146 32.04 -9.89 8.10
C ALA A 146 32.43 -8.71 9.02
N ASP A 147 33.40 -7.92 8.58
CA ASP A 147 33.80 -6.69 9.27
C ASP A 147 32.80 -5.57 8.94
N VAL A 148 31.79 -5.40 9.79
CA VAL A 148 30.76 -4.38 9.64
C VAL A 148 31.29 -2.95 9.78
N SER A 149 32.53 -2.76 10.25
CA SER A 149 33.15 -1.43 10.30
C SER A 149 33.48 -0.86 8.92
N LEU A 150 33.45 -1.71 7.89
CA LEU A 150 33.61 -1.32 6.49
C LEU A 150 32.37 -0.64 5.89
N LEU A 151 31.23 -0.62 6.61
CA LEU A 151 30.05 0.16 6.25
C LEU A 151 30.24 1.63 6.69
N ASP A 152 31.26 2.29 6.12
CA ASP A 152 31.76 3.59 6.58
C ASP A 152 31.48 4.75 5.61
N THR A 153 30.79 4.48 4.50
CA THR A 153 30.45 5.54 3.54
C THR A 153 29.15 6.24 3.92
N THR A 154 28.98 7.47 3.41
CA THR A 154 27.71 8.19 3.55
C THR A 154 26.54 7.39 2.96
N ALA A 155 26.76 6.69 1.84
CA ALA A 155 25.71 5.92 1.17
C ALA A 155 25.28 4.69 1.99
N ASP A 156 26.22 4.02 2.66
CA ASP A 156 25.90 2.93 3.60
C ASP A 156 25.01 3.45 4.74
N GLY A 157 25.42 4.57 5.34
CA GLY A 157 24.67 5.22 6.42
C GLY A 157 23.24 5.60 6.02
N GLU A 158 23.04 6.11 4.80
CA GLU A 158 21.73 6.46 4.26
C GLU A 158 20.80 5.24 4.13
N VAL A 159 21.28 4.13 3.55
CA VAL A 159 20.48 2.89 3.42
C VAL A 159 20.17 2.30 4.79
N LEU A 160 21.16 2.23 5.70
CA LEU A 160 20.96 1.71 7.05
C LEU A 160 19.95 2.56 7.83
N ALA A 161 20.03 3.88 7.72
CA ALA A 161 19.07 4.78 8.35
C ALA A 161 17.65 4.57 7.81
N ALA A 162 17.49 4.40 6.50
CA ALA A 162 16.21 4.11 5.86
C ALA A 162 15.62 2.77 6.33
N LEU A 163 16.44 1.72 6.40
CA LEU A 163 16.03 0.40 6.92
C LEU A 163 15.59 0.49 8.39
N ALA A 164 16.32 1.26 9.21
CA ALA A 164 16.01 1.43 10.62
C ALA A 164 14.65 2.11 10.89
N GLN A 165 14.09 2.87 9.94
CA GLN A 165 12.77 3.50 10.09
C GLN A 165 11.60 2.50 10.02
N TRP A 166 11.81 1.30 9.46
CA TRP A 166 10.73 0.36 9.15
C TRP A 166 9.79 0.05 10.33
N PRO A 167 10.28 -0.30 11.54
CA PRO A 167 9.39 -0.72 12.62
C PRO A 167 8.47 0.40 13.12
N ALA A 168 8.97 1.64 13.15
CA ALA A 168 8.20 2.81 13.57
C ALA A 168 7.15 3.16 12.51
N LEU A 169 7.55 3.18 11.23
CA LEU A 169 6.66 3.48 10.12
C LEU A 169 5.53 2.46 9.99
N LEU A 170 5.84 1.16 10.11
CA LEU A 170 4.84 0.09 10.03
C LEU A 170 3.79 0.22 11.14
N ARG A 171 4.25 0.53 12.36
CA ARG A 171 3.35 0.76 13.50
C ARG A 171 2.44 1.97 13.23
N GLU A 172 3.01 3.08 12.81
CA GLU A 172 2.27 4.30 12.54
C GLU A 172 1.25 4.12 11.39
N ALA A 173 1.64 3.43 10.31
CA ALA A 173 0.74 3.07 9.22
C ALA A 173 -0.44 2.21 9.72
N GLY A 174 -0.16 1.27 10.62
CA GLY A 174 -1.18 0.48 11.31
C GLY A 174 -2.12 1.36 12.13
N ASP A 175 -1.59 2.17 13.05
CA ASP A 175 -2.37 3.02 13.97
C ASP A 175 -3.26 4.02 13.22
N LEU A 176 -2.74 4.61 12.15
CA LEU A 176 -3.46 5.59 11.32
C LEU A 176 -4.35 4.97 10.24
N ARG A 177 -4.34 3.63 10.09
CA ARG A 177 -5.04 2.93 8.98
C ARG A 177 -4.61 3.45 7.61
N ALA A 178 -3.31 3.74 7.46
CA ALA A 178 -2.72 4.42 6.33
C ALA A 178 -1.74 3.49 5.58
N PRO A 179 -2.23 2.44 4.90
CA PRO A 179 -1.37 1.46 4.21
C PRO A 179 -0.49 2.09 3.12
N HIS A 180 -0.91 3.22 2.54
CA HIS A 180 -0.12 3.98 1.55
C HIS A 180 1.26 4.39 2.07
N ARG A 181 1.40 4.60 3.38
CA ARG A 181 2.70 4.93 3.99
C ARG A 181 3.71 3.80 3.81
N VAL A 182 3.26 2.55 3.81
CA VAL A 182 4.13 1.38 3.55
C VAL A 182 4.61 1.41 2.09
N ALA A 183 3.74 1.71 1.13
CA ALA A 183 4.14 1.81 -0.28
C ALA A 183 5.15 2.95 -0.49
N HIS A 184 4.89 4.14 0.06
CA HIS A 184 5.82 5.27 -0.04
C HIS A 184 7.17 4.96 0.61
N TYR A 185 7.17 4.31 1.77
CA TYR A 185 8.42 3.83 2.39
C TYR A 185 9.23 2.93 1.47
N LEU A 186 8.57 1.97 0.81
CA LEU A 186 9.25 1.04 -0.10
C LEU A 186 9.84 1.75 -1.32
N GLU A 187 9.18 2.79 -1.84
CA GLU A 187 9.71 3.63 -2.90
C GLU A 187 10.92 4.45 -2.46
N ASP A 188 10.85 5.08 -1.29
CA ASP A 188 11.96 5.86 -0.74
C ASP A 188 13.16 4.94 -0.44
N LEU A 189 12.90 3.73 0.07
CA LEU A 189 13.93 2.71 0.29
C LEU A 189 14.52 2.23 -1.02
N ALA A 190 13.69 1.96 -2.05
CA ALA A 190 14.17 1.58 -3.37
C ALA A 190 15.04 2.68 -3.99
N ALA A 191 14.65 3.95 -3.84
CA ALA A 191 15.43 5.09 -4.32
C ALA A 191 16.79 5.19 -3.61
N THR A 192 16.80 5.03 -2.29
CA THR A 192 18.02 5.03 -1.48
C THR A 192 18.93 3.86 -1.85
N TYR A 193 18.36 2.66 -2.00
CA TYR A 193 19.08 1.46 -2.43
C TYR A 193 19.69 1.62 -3.83
N HIS A 194 18.94 2.16 -4.79
CA HIS A 194 19.45 2.39 -6.15
C HIS A 194 20.62 3.36 -6.18
N LYS A 195 20.60 4.42 -5.35
CA LYS A 195 21.72 5.35 -5.22
C LYS A 195 22.96 4.65 -4.64
N TRP A 196 22.78 3.93 -3.53
CA TRP A 196 23.85 3.15 -2.90
C TRP A 196 24.47 2.13 -3.86
N TYR A 197 23.65 1.32 -4.54
CA TYR A 197 24.11 0.31 -5.49
C TYR A 197 24.89 0.89 -6.69
N ASN A 198 24.68 2.16 -7.04
CA ASN A 198 25.40 2.81 -8.14
C ASN A 198 26.80 3.30 -7.73
N VAL A 199 27.02 3.57 -6.44
CA VAL A 199 28.29 4.12 -5.94
C VAL A 199 29.14 3.08 -5.23
N GLU A 200 28.51 2.09 -4.60
CA GLU A 200 29.18 0.97 -3.96
C GLU A 200 29.34 -0.22 -4.90
N ARG A 201 30.45 -0.95 -4.72
CA ARG A 201 30.67 -2.22 -5.43
C ARG A 201 30.05 -3.35 -4.63
N VAL A 202 29.06 -4.00 -5.23
CA VAL A 202 28.26 -5.09 -4.63
C VAL A 202 28.42 -6.37 -5.44
#